data_AF-A0A9E3N5N9-F1
#
_entry.id   AF-A0A9E3N5N9-F1
#
_cell.length_a   1.000
_cell.length_b   1.000
_cell.length_c   1.000
_cell.angle_alpha   90.00
_cell.angle_beta   90.00
_cell.angle_gamma   90.00
#
_symmetry.space_group_name_H-M   'P 1'
#
loop_
_entity.id
_entity.type
_entity.pdbx_description
1 polymer ?
#
loop_
_entity_poly.entity_id
_entity_poly.type
_entity_poly.pdbx_seq_one_letter_code
_entity_poly.pdbx_strand_id
1 'polypeptide(L)'
;MNTANLLRLIVLAAIWGGSFLFMRISAPTLGPAVLIEFRVLFAALFLAAVGVVLRKRLDLRAHWKHYFILGFFNSAFPFLLFAFAAR
;
A
#
# COMPACT_ATOMS: atom_id res chain seq x y z
N MET A 1 -3.24 -27.77 -9.12
CA MET A 1 -3.37 -26.29 -9.03
C MET A 1 -3.94 -25.79 -10.35
N ASN A 2 -5.01 -25.00 -10.33
CA ASN A 2 -5.62 -24.47 -11.55
C ASN A 2 -4.67 -23.46 -12.22
N THR A 3 -4.50 -23.51 -13.55
CA THR A 3 -3.62 -22.61 -14.33
C THR A 3 -3.97 -21.14 -14.11
N ALA A 4 -5.27 -20.84 -13.92
CA ALA A 4 -5.74 -19.49 -13.58
C ALA A 4 -5.17 -18.98 -12.24
N ASN A 5 -4.99 -19.84 -11.24
CA ASN A 5 -4.40 -19.44 -9.97
C ASN A 5 -2.89 -19.21 -10.10
N LEU A 6 -2.21 -20.00 -10.94
CA LEU A 6 -0.78 -19.88 -11.18
C LEU A 6 -0.47 -18.56 -11.92
N LEU A 7 -1.27 -18.20 -12.92
CA LEU A 7 -1.22 -16.89 -13.58
C LEU A 7 -1.45 -15.72 -12.61
N ARG A 8 -2.46 -15.82 -11.73
CA ARG A 8 -2.71 -14.79 -10.70
C ARG A 8 -1.51 -14.62 -9.77
N LEU A 9 -0.88 -15.72 -9.35
CA LEU A 9 0.31 -15.66 -8.48
C LEU A 9 1.52 -15.04 -9.19
N ILE A 10 1.76 -15.36 -10.47
CA ILE A 10 2.85 -14.76 -11.25
C ILE A 10 2.62 -13.25 -11.41
N VAL A 11 1.41 -12.84 -11.78
CA VAL A 11 1.06 -11.42 -11.93
C VAL A 11 1.20 -10.69 -10.59
N LEU A 12 0.70 -11.29 -9.51
CA LEU A 12 0.85 -10.73 -8.17
C LEU A 12 2.32 -10.58 -7.78
N ALA A 13 3.15 -11.58 -8.06
CA ALA A 13 4.59 -11.55 -7.80
C ALA A 13 5.29 -10.47 -8.64
N ALA A 14 4.91 -10.30 -9.91
CA ALA A 14 5.45 -9.25 -10.77
C ALA A 14 5.08 -7.84 -10.27
N ILE A 15 3.84 -7.62 -9.84
CA ILE A 15 3.38 -6.34 -9.29
C ILE A 15 4.12 -6.02 -7.99
N TRP A 16 4.19 -6.99 -7.07
CA TRP A 16 4.87 -6.80 -5.78
C TRP A 16 6.39 -6.65 -5.95
N GLY A 17 7.03 -7.50 -6.75
CA GLY A 17 8.47 -7.45 -7.00
C GLY A 17 8.89 -6.17 -7.74
N GLY A 18 8.15 -5.78 -8.77
CA GLY A 18 8.40 -4.53 -9.50
C GLY A 18 8.28 -3.29 -8.61
N SER A 19 7.31 -3.29 -7.69
CA SER A 19 7.13 -2.18 -6.74
C SER A 19 8.37 -1.94 -5.87
N PHE A 20 9.11 -2.99 -5.47
CA PHE A 20 10.35 -2.81 -4.68
C PHE A 20 11.50 -2.27 -5.52
N LEU A 21 11.58 -2.66 -6.81
CA LEU A 21 12.56 -2.10 -7.74
C LEU A 21 12.36 -0.59 -7.91
N PHE A 22 11.11 -0.15 -8.11
CA PHE A 22 10.79 1.28 -8.16
C PHE A 22 11.07 1.99 -6.84
N MET A 23 10.79 1.37 -5.69
CA MET A 23 11.18 1.94 -4.39
C MET A 23 12.68 2.19 -4.29
N ARG A 24 13.52 1.25 -4.73
CA ARG A 24 14.97 1.41 -4.72
C ARG A 24 15.46 2.51 -5.67
N ILE A 25 14.82 2.68 -6.81
CA ILE A 25 15.16 3.71 -7.81
C ILE A 25 14.72 5.10 -7.32
N SER A 26 13.56 5.20 -6.64
CA SER A 26 12.97 6.47 -6.22
C SER A 26 13.43 6.95 -4.82
N ALA A 27 13.90 6.05 -3.96
CA ALA A 27 14.37 6.40 -2.62
C ALA A 27 15.52 7.44 -2.59
N PRO A 28 16.53 7.40 -3.49
CA PRO A 28 17.62 8.37 -3.49
C PRO A 28 17.19 9.79 -3.89
N THR A 29 16.10 9.94 -4.66
CA THR A 29 15.68 11.22 -5.25
C THR A 29 14.55 11.90 -4.48
N LEU A 30 13.58 11.15 -3.96
CA LEU A 30 12.43 11.69 -3.23
C LEU A 30 12.58 11.59 -1.71
N GLY A 31 13.50 10.75 -1.24
CA GLY A 31 13.59 10.39 0.16
C GLY A 31 12.57 9.30 0.52
N PRO A 32 12.93 8.35 1.41
CA PRO A 32 12.08 7.20 1.71
C PRO A 32 10.71 7.57 2.31
N ALA A 33 10.66 8.62 3.13
CA ALA A 33 9.43 9.07 3.79
C ALA A 33 8.38 9.60 2.80
N VAL A 34 8.79 10.47 1.87
CA VAL A 34 7.92 11.07 0.85
C VAL A 34 7.33 10.00 -0.07
N LEU A 35 8.15 9.01 -0.45
CA LEU A 35 7.70 7.90 -1.28
C LEU A 35 6.59 7.06 -0.62
N ILE A 36 6.70 6.83 0.69
CA ILE A 36 5.71 6.10 1.46
C ILE A 36 4.44 6.93 1.63
N GLU A 37 4.56 8.23 1.93
CA GLU A 37 3.42 9.13 2.00
C GLU A 37 2.63 9.13 0.69
N PHE A 38 3.29 9.26 -0.45
CA PHE A 38 2.63 9.17 -1.76
C PHE A 38 1.96 7.81 -1.97
N ARG A 39 2.64 6.70 -1.64
CA ARG A 39 2.06 5.36 -1.78
C ARG A 39 0.79 5.21 -0.95
N VAL A 40 0.82 5.63 0.31
CA VAL A 40 -0.32 5.55 1.23
C VAL A 40 -1.44 6.49 0.79
N LEU A 41 -1.11 7.69 0.30
CA LEU A 41 -2.07 8.64 -0.24
C LEU A 41 -2.79 8.10 -1.48
N PHE A 42 -2.05 7.56 -2.46
CA PHE A 42 -2.63 6.95 -3.65
C PHE A 42 -3.49 5.73 -3.29
N ALA A 43 -3.04 4.89 -2.35
CA ALA A 43 -3.85 3.77 -1.86
C ALA A 43 -5.15 4.25 -1.20
N ALA A 44 -5.09 5.29 -0.38
CA ALA A 44 -6.25 5.88 0.27
C ALA A 44 -7.24 6.48 -0.75
N LEU A 45 -6.74 7.23 -1.75
CA LEU A 45 -7.57 7.79 -2.82
C LEU A 45 -8.24 6.70 -3.66
N PHE A 46 -7.48 5.66 -4.02
CA PHE A 46 -8.01 4.53 -4.78
C PHE A 46 -9.10 3.79 -4.00
N LEU A 47 -8.85 3.48 -2.72
CA LEU A 47 -9.84 2.83 -1.86
C LEU A 47 -11.07 3.71 -1.63
N ALA A 48 -10.90 5.03 -1.51
CA ALA A 48 -12.01 5.96 -1.40
C ALA A 48 -12.87 5.94 -2.69
N ALA A 49 -12.25 6.02 -3.87
CA ALA A 49 -12.94 5.94 -5.15
C ALA A 49 -13.70 4.61 -5.30
N VAL A 50 -13.04 3.48 -4.98
CA VAL A 50 -13.67 2.15 -4.99
C VAL A 50 -14.84 2.08 -4.01
N GLY A 51 -14.70 2.65 -2.80
CA GLY A 51 -15.77 2.70 -1.80
C GLY A 51 -17.00 3.47 -2.29
N VAL A 52 -16.79 4.59 -2.99
CA VAL A 52 -17.86 5.37 -3.62
C VAL A 52 -18.54 4.57 -4.73
N VAL A 53 -17.76 3.92 -5.62
CA VAL A 53 -18.29 3.10 -6.73
C VAL A 53 -19.11 1.92 -6.21
N LEU A 54 -18.62 1.23 -5.17
CA LEU A 54 -19.31 0.09 -4.55
C LEU A 54 -20.48 0.53 -3.64
N ARG A 55 -20.73 1.84 -3.48
CA ARG A 55 -21.72 2.42 -2.55
C ARG A 55 -21.64 1.86 -1.14
N LYS A 56 -20.46 1.42 -0.70
CA LYS A 56 -20.28 0.96 0.67
C LYS A 56 -20.25 2.15 1.59
N ARG A 57 -21.19 2.18 2.55
CA ARG A 57 -21.11 3.11 3.67
C ARG A 57 -19.90 2.72 4.51
N LEU A 58 -18.83 3.47 4.35
CA LEU A 58 -17.69 3.41 5.24
C LEU A 58 -18.11 4.08 6.55
N ASP A 59 -18.39 3.27 7.58
CA ASP A 59 -18.61 3.73 8.96
C ASP A 59 -17.29 4.20 9.59
N LEU A 60 -16.67 5.20 8.95
CA LEU A 60 -15.40 5.79 9.35
C LEU A 60 -15.47 6.32 10.78
N ARG A 61 -16.60 6.91 11.18
CA ARG A 61 -16.79 7.43 12.54
C ARG A 61 -16.85 6.34 13.61
N ALA A 62 -17.47 5.19 13.32
CA ALA A 62 -17.60 4.12 14.31
C ALA A 62 -16.27 3.40 14.56
N HIS A 63 -15.44 3.25 13.52
CA HIS A 63 -14.22 2.44 13.57
C HIS A 63 -12.92 3.20 13.29
N TRP A 64 -12.91 4.54 13.38
CA TRP A 64 -11.74 5.36 13.06
C TRP A 64 -10.46 4.93 13.80
N LYS A 65 -10.57 4.59 15.10
CA LYS A 65 -9.44 4.07 15.89
C LYS A 65 -8.92 2.74 15.36
N HIS A 66 -9.81 1.84 14.97
CA HIS A 66 -9.44 0.53 14.40
C HIS A 66 -8.74 0.70 13.06
N TYR A 67 -9.26 1.56 12.18
CA TYR A 67 -8.61 1.86 10.90
C TYR A 67 -7.26 2.55 11.08
N PHE A 68 -7.14 3.46 12.05
CA PHE A 68 -5.89 4.13 12.36
C PHE A 68 -4.82 3.16 12.88
N ILE A 69 -5.17 2.31 13.86
CA ILE A 69 -4.25 1.29 14.40
C ILE A 69 -3.83 0.32 13.29
N LEU A 70 -4.79 -0.15 12.49
CA LEU A 70 -4.49 -1.08 11.40
C LEU A 70 -3.58 -0.44 10.36
N GLY A 71 -3.86 0.79 9.93
CA GLY A 71 -3.02 1.52 8.97
C GLY A 71 -1.62 1.82 9.51
N PHE A 72 -1.52 2.17 10.80
CA PHE A 72 -0.25 2.43 11.45
C PHE A 72 0.62 1.17 11.53
N PHE A 73 0.09 0.07 12.07
CA PHE A 73 0.86 -1.16 12.26
C PHE A 73 1.08 -1.95 10.96
N ASN A 74 0.13 -1.89 10.02
CA ASN A 74 0.22 -2.67 8.78
C ASN A 74 1.00 -1.94 7.68
N SER A 75 0.94 -0.61 7.65
CA SER A 75 1.57 0.19 6.58
C SER A 75 2.58 1.19 7.12
N ALA A 76 2.17 2.16 7.94
CA ALA A 76 3.06 3.28 8.27
C ALA A 76 4.36 2.82 8.97
N PHE A 77 4.23 2.00 10.01
CA PHE A 77 5.34 1.53 10.84
C PHE A 77 6.32 0.61 10.08
N PRO A 78 5.89 -0.50 9.44
CA PRO A 78 6.81 -1.39 8.72
C PRO A 78 7.42 -0.70 7.50
N PHE A 79 6.67 0.11 6.76
CA PHE A 79 7.25 0.80 5.60
C PHE A 79 8.26 1.86 6.01
N LEU A 80 8.02 2.62 7.11
CA LEU A 80 9.03 3.53 7.67
C LEU A 80 10.32 2.80 8.06
N LEU A 81 10.21 1.63 8.70
CA LEU A 81 11.36 0.78 9.04
C LEU A 81 12.12 0.31 7.78
N PHE A 82 11.40 -0.14 6.75
CA PHE A 82 12.01 -0.50 5.46
C PHE A 82 12.71 0.69 4.79
N ALA A 83 12.08 1.86 4.82
CA ALA A 83 12.64 3.11 4.32
C ALA A 83 13.93 3.48 5.04
N PHE A 84 13.98 3.32 6.36
CA PHE A 84 15.15 3.58 7.16
C PHE A 84 16.28 2.58 6.87
N ALA A 85 15.96 1.30 6.71
CA ALA A 85 16.93 0.26 6.37
C ALA A 85 17.43 0.33 4.91
N ALA A 86 16.67 0.95 4.02
CA ALA A 86 17.04 1.15 2.62
C ALA A 86 17.92 2.40 2.38
N ARG A 87 18.13 3.21 3.43
CA ARG A 87 19.11 4.30 3.44
C ARG A 87 20.47 3.79 3.88
#